data_AF-A0A1M4LEB1-F1
#
_entry.id   AF-A0A1M4LEB1-F1
#
_cell.length_a   1.000
_cell.length_b   1.000
_cell.length_c   1.000
_cell.angle_alpha   90.00
_cell.angle_beta   90.00
_cell.angle_gamma   90.00
#
_symmetry.space_group_name_H-M   'P 1'
#
loop_
_entity.id
_entity.type
_entity.pdbx_description
1 polymer ?
#
loop_
_entity_poly.entity_id
_entity_poly.type
_entity_poly.pdbx_seq_one_letter_code
_entity_poly.pdbx_strand_id
1 'polypeptide(L)' 'MACQSPDAIRMELGLGPELKRADLQRCRRRFAAQNHPDRLPPQFREAAEQRMKTANALLDAAMLLAHA' A
#
# COMPACT_ATOMS: atom_id res chain seq x y z
N MET A 1 -13.33 8.11 9.88
CA MET A 1 -13.39 7.24 8.68
C MET A 1 -12.04 7.36 7.99
N ALA A 2 -11.27 6.26 7.88
CA ALA A 2 -9.99 6.31 7.18
C ALA A 2 -10.25 6.64 5.70
N CYS A 3 -9.86 7.82 5.26
CA CYS A 3 -10.04 8.25 3.88
C CYS A 3 -9.31 7.27 2.97
N GLN A 4 -10.02 6.53 2.13
CA GLN A 4 -9.45 5.59 1.15
C GLN A 4 -8.76 6.30 -0.04
N SER A 5 -8.48 7.59 0.11
CA SER A 5 -7.85 8.40 -0.92
C SER A 5 -6.45 7.88 -1.21
N PRO A 6 -6.02 7.86 -2.50
CA PRO A 6 -4.69 7.43 -2.88
C PRO A 6 -3.57 8.17 -2.14
N ASP A 7 -3.77 9.46 -1.88
CA ASP A 7 -2.80 10.30 -1.18
C ASP A 7 -2.59 9.88 0.29
N ALA A 8 -3.69 9.59 1.01
CA ALA A 8 -3.62 9.09 2.38
C ALA A 8 -2.89 7.73 2.45
N ILE A 9 -3.18 6.83 1.50
CA ILE A 9 -2.51 5.53 1.40
C ILE A 9 -1.02 5.71 1.05
N ARG A 10 -0.69 6.67 0.16
CA ARG A 10 0.69 7.01 -0.18
C ARG A 10 1.48 7.50 1.04
N MET A 11 0.89 8.37 1.86
CA MET A 11 1.50 8.84 3.10
C MET A 11 1.67 7.69 4.11
N GLU A 12 0.67 6.81 4.25
CA GLU A 12 0.74 5.64 5.15
C GLU A 12 1.83 4.65 4.73
N LEU A 13 2.03 4.47 3.41
CA LEU A 13 3.10 3.64 2.86
C LEU A 13 4.50 4.24 3.03
N GLY A 14 4.59 5.55 3.32
CA GLY A 14 5.86 6.27 3.43
C GLY A 14 6.63 6.34 2.12
N LEU A 15 5.94 6.41 0.97
CA LEU A 15 6.58 6.40 -0.35
C LEU A 15 7.38 7.69 -0.61
N GLY A 16 8.70 7.60 -0.48
CA GLY A 16 9.66 8.66 -0.81
C GLY A 16 10.42 8.39 -2.12
N PRO A 17 10.93 9.44 -2.80
CA PRO A 17 11.65 9.32 -4.08
C PRO A 17 13.02 8.61 -3.96
N GLU A 18 13.58 8.53 -2.76
CA GLU A 18 14.87 7.87 -2.48
C GLU A 18 14.75 6.38 -2.16
N LEU A 19 13.52 5.84 -2.09
CA LEU A 19 13.31 4.42 -1.77
C LEU A 19 13.80 3.52 -2.90
N LYS A 20 14.66 2.56 -2.54
CA LYS A 20 15.07 1.51 -3.47
C LYS A 20 13.95 0.48 -3.62
N ARG A 21 14.02 -0.31 -4.69
CA ARG A 21 13.06 -1.41 -4.92
C ARG A 21 12.92 -2.37 -3.74
N ALA A 22 14.01 -2.64 -3.03
CA ALA A 22 14.00 -3.47 -1.83
C ALA A 22 13.15 -2.86 -0.69
N ASP A 23 13.26 -1.55 -0.47
CA ASP A 23 12.48 -0.84 0.55
C ASP A 23 11.00 -0.78 0.17
N LEU A 24 10.70 -0.56 -1.11
CA LEU A 24 9.32 -0.60 -1.63
C LEU A 24 8.67 -1.98 -1.39
N GLN A 25 9.39 -3.07 -1.64
CA GLN A 25 8.88 -4.41 -1.33
C GLN A 25 8.65 -4.62 0.17
N ARG A 26 9.52 -4.06 1.04
CA ARG A 26 9.33 -4.11 2.49
C ARG A 26 8.07 -3.34 2.91
N CYS A 27 7.85 -2.14 2.36
CA CYS A 27 6.64 -1.36 2.58
C CYS A 27 5.38 -2.14 2.17
N ARG A 28 5.41 -2.79 1.00
CA ARG A 28 4.30 -3.64 0.52
C ARG A 28 3.92 -4.72 1.52
N ARG A 29 4.92 -5.48 2.00
CA ARG A 29 4.71 -6.57 2.97
C ARG A 29 4.15 -6.05 4.29
N ARG A 30 4.69 -4.93 4.79
CA ARG A 30 4.23 -4.32 6.04
C ARG A 30 2.80 -3.77 5.93
N PHE A 31 2.45 -3.17 4.80
CA PHE A 31 1.10 -2.68 4.55
C PHE A 31 0.09 -3.84 4.48
N ALA A 32 0.42 -4.88 3.71
CA ALA A 32 -0.42 -6.07 3.59
C ALA A 32 -0.62 -6.75 4.95
N ALA A 33 0.42 -6.90 5.77
CA ALA A 33 0.31 -7.52 7.08
C ALA A 33 -0.67 -6.80 8.02
N GLN A 34 -0.78 -5.48 7.91
CA GLN A 34 -1.65 -4.65 8.75
C GLN A 34 -3.06 -4.47 8.17
N ASN A 35 -3.21 -4.51 6.84
CA ASN A 35 -4.45 -4.17 6.15
C ASN A 35 -5.08 -5.35 5.35
N HIS A 36 -4.62 -6.59 5.54
CA HIS A 36 -5.11 -7.74 4.73
C HIS A 36 -6.62 -7.99 4.91
N PRO A 37 -7.40 -8.13 3.82
CA PRO A 37 -8.85 -8.38 3.91
C PRO A 37 -9.19 -9.68 4.66
N ASP A 38 -8.41 -10.76 4.49
CA ASP A 38 -8.65 -12.01 5.24
C ASP A 38 -8.63 -11.87 6.77
N ARG A 39 -7.92 -10.86 7.29
CA ARG A 39 -7.84 -10.62 8.74
C ARG A 39 -9.03 -9.82 9.27
N LEU A 40 -9.92 -9.38 8.39
CA LEU A 40 -11.03 -8.50 8.72
C LEU A 40 -12.40 -9.19 8.53
N PRO A 41 -13.41 -8.76 9.31
CA PRO A 41 -14.79 -9.20 9.11
C PRO A 41 -15.28 -8.91 7.68
N PRO A 42 -16.22 -9.70 7.14
CA PRO A 42 -16.70 -9.60 5.75
C PRO A 42 -17.07 -8.17 5.34
N GLN A 43 -17.77 -7.44 6.22
CA GLN A 43 -18.21 -6.06 6.01
C GLN A 43 -17.08 -5.04 5.80
N PHE A 44 -15.83 -5.37 6.15
CA PHE A 44 -14.66 -4.52 5.96
C PHE A 44 -13.72 -5.03 4.86
N ARG A 45 -13.96 -6.23 4.31
CA ARG A 45 -13.09 -6.85 3.31
C ARG A 45 -13.04 -6.05 2.02
N GLU A 46 -14.17 -5.57 1.53
CA GLU A 46 -14.22 -4.74 0.32
C GLU A 46 -13.41 -3.46 0.48
N ALA A 47 -13.54 -2.79 1.63
CA ALA A 47 -12.78 -1.58 1.93
C ALA A 47 -11.27 -1.87 2.04
N ALA A 48 -10.90 -2.97 2.68
CA ALA A 48 -9.51 -3.41 2.79
C ALA A 48 -8.91 -3.82 1.44
N GLU A 49 -9.67 -4.53 0.61
CA GLU A 49 -9.27 -4.90 -0.76
C GLU A 49 -9.02 -3.66 -1.60
N GLN A 50 -9.92 -2.68 -1.56
CA GLN A 50 -9.76 -1.42 -2.29
C GLN A 50 -8.50 -0.67 -1.83
N ARG A 51 -8.24 -0.60 -0.51
CA ARG A 51 -7.00 0.00 0.01
C ARG A 51 -5.76 -0.76 -0.47
N MET A 52 -5.81 -2.08 -0.45
CA MET A 52 -4.70 -2.94 -0.86
C MET A 52 -4.41 -2.83 -2.36
N LYS A 53 -5.44 -2.74 -3.21
CA LYS A 53 -5.29 -2.45 -4.65
C LYS A 53 -4.62 -1.11 -4.89
N THR A 54 -5.11 -0.04 -4.23
CA THR A 54 -4.52 1.30 -4.36
C THR A 54 -3.06 1.32 -3.89
N ALA A 55 -2.77 0.69 -2.74
CA ALA A 55 -1.42 0.58 -2.22
C ALA A 55 -0.48 -0.16 -3.17
N ASN A 56 -0.93 -1.29 -3.72
CA ASN A 56 -0.14 -2.06 -4.70
C ASN A 56 0.15 -1.20 -5.94
N ALA A 57 -0.86 -0.53 -6.52
CA ALA A 57 -0.67 0.31 -7.70
C ALA A 57 0.35 1.46 -7.46
N LEU A 58 0.31 2.09 -6.29
CA LEU A 58 1.27 3.15 -5.92
C LEU A 58 2.69 2.59 -5.77
N LEU A 59 2.83 1.41 -5.15
CA LEU A 59 4.10 0.73 -4.98
C LEU A 59 4.68 0.27 -6.31
N ASP A 60 3.86 -0.28 -7.20
CA ASP A 60 4.27 -0.72 -8.53
C ASP A 60 4.75 0.49 -9.36
N ALA A 61 4.03 1.63 -9.31
CA ALA A 61 4.48 2.88 -9.93
C ALA A 61 5.80 3.39 -9.36
N ALA A 62 5.96 3.35 -8.03
CA ALA A 62 7.21 3.72 -7.38
C ALA A 62 8.37 2.80 -7.77
N MET A 63 8.13 1.49 -7.95
CA MET A 63 9.16 0.53 -8.38
C MET A 63 9.63 0.78 -9.82
N LEU A 64 8.74 1.27 -10.69
CA LEU A 64 9.10 1.68 -12.05
C LEU A 64 10.02 2.91 -12.05
N LEU A 65 9.78 3.86 -11.13
CA LEU A 65 10.58 5.08 -10.98
C LEU A 65 11.88 4.84 -10.21
N ALA A 66 11.89 3.90 -9.27
CA ALA A 66 13.06 3.56 -8.47
C ALA A 66 14.12 2.87 -9.34
N HIS A 67 15.31 3.48 -9.37
CA HIS A 67 16.50 2.86 -9.94
C HIS A 67 16.96 1.67 -9.08
N ALA A 68 17.51 0.64 -9.72
CA ALA A 68 17.94 -0.61 -9.07
C ALA A 68 19.12 -0.37 -8.10
#